data_AF-T1H398-F1
#
_entry.id   AF-T1H398-F1
#
_cell.length_a   1.000
_cell.length_b   1.000
_cell.length_c   1.000
_cell.angle_alpha   90.00
_cell.angle_beta   90.00
_cell.angle_gamma   90.00
#
_symmetry.space_group_name_H-M   'P 1'
#
loop_
_entity.id
_entity.type
_entity.pdbx_description
1 polymer ?
#
loop_
_entity_poly.entity_id
_entity_poly.type
_entity_poly.pdbx_seq_one_letter_code
_entity_poly.pdbx_strand_id
1 'polypeptide(L)'
;MNIEYRDVRRKDKLNSPVFDVFDYKKRNVHHISQYWAYLILLGILVIGYLSNYNYKENLPKALGNTDLMHHSSEFIADRAWKDLKIITSFGTRPVGSYSNEVLTVDFLKREISYIKQTAHQIQRIEMDLQVATGSFWLGFKPHGMTS
;
A
#
# COMPACT_ATOMS: atom_id res chain seq x y z
N MET A 1 54.10 -39.09 66.95
CA MET A 1 54.35 -37.75 66.39
C MET A 1 55.45 -37.86 65.36
N ASN A 2 55.10 -37.83 64.07
CA ASN A 2 55.95 -37.47 62.94
C ASN A 2 55.02 -37.30 61.75
N ILE A 3 54.97 -36.08 61.23
CA ILE A 3 54.03 -35.63 60.19
C ILE A 3 54.82 -35.62 58.88
N GLU A 4 54.53 -36.55 57.98
CA GLU A 4 55.09 -36.57 56.63
C GLU A 4 54.16 -35.80 55.70
N TYR A 5 54.58 -34.61 55.29
CA TYR A 5 53.88 -33.80 54.29
C TYR A 5 54.10 -34.41 52.90
N ARG A 6 53.02 -34.87 52.24
CA ARG A 6 53.05 -35.27 50.83
C ARG A 6 52.03 -34.49 50.00
N ASP A 7 52.57 -34.00 48.88
CA ASP A 7 52.10 -33.00 47.91
C ASP A 7 50.67 -33.22 47.35
N VAL A 8 49.89 -32.14 47.34
CA VAL A 8 48.49 -32.05 46.87
C VAL A 8 48.48 -31.49 45.43
N ARG A 9 48.93 -32.28 44.45
CA ARG A 9 48.77 -31.94 43.02
C ARG A 9 48.64 -33.17 42.11
N ARG A 10 47.61 -33.98 42.34
CA ARG A 10 47.10 -34.90 41.30
C ARG A 10 45.61 -34.62 41.10
N LYS A 11 45.31 -33.68 40.18
CA LYS A 11 43.95 -33.41 39.74
C LYS A 11 43.45 -34.57 38.87
N ASP A 12 42.65 -35.42 39.51
CA ASP A 12 41.42 -36.03 38.98
C ASP A 12 40.95 -35.52 37.60
N LYS A 13 41.41 -36.19 36.54
CA LYS A 13 40.68 -36.24 35.26
C LYS A 13 39.81 -37.49 35.23
N LEU A 14 38.71 -37.46 35.95
CA LEU A 14 37.64 -38.43 35.79
C LEU A 14 36.32 -37.68 35.85
N ASN A 15 35.56 -37.77 34.75
CA ASN A 15 34.17 -37.32 34.53
C ASN A 15 33.97 -35.95 33.84
N SER A 16 33.86 -36.00 32.51
CA SER A 16 32.89 -35.17 31.78
C SER A 16 32.31 -35.98 30.60
N PRO A 17 30.99 -35.89 30.34
CA PRO A 17 30.21 -36.87 29.58
C PRO A 17 30.41 -36.85 28.06
N VAL A 18 30.09 -37.98 27.44
CA VAL A 18 30.19 -38.43 26.03
C VAL A 18 29.31 -37.65 25.03
N PHE A 19 28.91 -36.42 25.34
CA PHE A 19 28.34 -35.56 24.30
C PHE A 19 29.48 -34.77 23.69
N ASP A 20 30.07 -35.30 22.62
CA ASP A 20 30.76 -34.46 21.64
C ASP A 20 29.78 -33.35 21.29
N VAL A 21 30.00 -32.20 21.91
CA VAL A 21 29.37 -30.94 21.52
C VAL A 21 29.72 -30.85 20.05
N PHE A 22 28.74 -31.12 19.17
CA PHE A 22 28.83 -30.72 17.79
C PHE A 22 29.31 -29.29 17.85
N ASP A 23 30.57 -29.10 17.46
CA ASP A 23 31.28 -27.85 17.60
C ASP A 23 30.57 -26.92 16.62
N TYR A 24 29.48 -26.32 17.09
CA TYR A 24 28.70 -25.35 16.36
C TYR A 24 29.58 -24.13 16.36
N LYS A 25 30.53 -24.14 15.43
CA LYS A 25 31.32 -23.01 15.03
C LYS A 25 30.29 -21.97 14.61
N LYS A 26 29.93 -21.10 15.56
CA LYS A 26 29.12 -19.93 15.33
C LYS A 26 29.95 -19.08 14.39
N ARG A 27 29.77 -19.32 13.09
CA ARG A 27 30.34 -18.50 12.04
C ARG A 27 29.71 -17.13 12.27
N ASN A 28 30.50 -16.22 12.83
CA ASN A 28 30.09 -14.84 12.99
C ASN A 28 29.75 -14.32 11.60
N VAL A 29 28.46 -14.20 11.32
CA VAL A 29 27.91 -13.72 10.04
C VAL A 29 28.19 -12.22 9.82
N HIS A 30 29.06 -11.61 10.63
CA HIS A 30 29.41 -10.20 10.62
C HIS A 30 30.56 -9.82 9.67
N HIS A 31 31.05 -10.74 8.84
CA HIS A 31 32.07 -10.44 7.82
C HIS A 31 31.49 -10.07 6.44
N ILE A 32 30.20 -9.71 6.37
CA ILE A 32 29.69 -9.07 5.16
C ILE A 32 30.38 -7.70 5.06
N SER A 33 31.21 -7.54 4.03
CA SER A 33 31.96 -6.31 3.83
C SER A 33 30.97 -5.15 3.63
N GLN A 34 31.15 -4.06 4.37
CA GLN A 34 30.26 -2.89 4.36
C GLN A 34 30.08 -2.31 2.94
N TYR A 35 31.07 -2.53 2.06
CA TYR A 35 30.98 -2.22 0.63
C TYR A 35 29.80 -2.89 -0.09
N TRP A 36 29.44 -4.12 0.27
CA TRP A 36 28.26 -4.79 -0.29
C TRP A 36 26.96 -4.08 0.08
N ALA A 37 26.88 -3.53 1.29
CA ALA A 37 25.72 -2.74 1.70
C ALA A 37 25.59 -1.48 0.84
N TYR A 38 26.70 -0.77 0.59
CA TYR A 38 26.71 0.40 -0.31
C TYR A 38 26.35 0.03 -1.76
N LEU A 39 26.83 -1.11 -2.27
CA LEU A 39 26.50 -1.58 -3.62
C LEU A 39 25.01 -1.95 -3.77
N ILE A 40 24.42 -2.60 -2.77
CA ILE A 40 22.99 -2.93 -2.76
C ILE A 40 22.17 -1.64 -2.73
N LEU A 41 22.56 -0.67 -1.89
CA LEU A 41 21.86 0.61 -1.78
C LEU A 41 21.95 1.41 -3.09
N LEU A 42 23.13 1.44 -3.72
CA LEU A 42 23.32 2.03 -5.04
C LEU A 42 22.46 1.32 -6.09
N GLY A 43 22.43 -0.02 -6.08
CA GLY A 43 21.62 -0.82 -6.99
C GLY A 43 20.12 -0.50 -6.87
N ILE A 44 19.60 -0.38 -5.64
CA ILE A 44 18.21 0.01 -5.40
C ILE A 44 17.92 1.41 -5.96
N LEU A 45 18.83 2.37 -5.76
CA LEU A 45 18.68 3.73 -6.31
C LEU A 45 18.69 3.73 -7.83
N VAL A 46 19.60 2.98 -8.47
CA VAL A 46 19.69 2.88 -9.93
C VAL A 46 18.43 2.23 -10.50
N ILE A 47 17.96 1.13 -9.90
CA ILE A 47 16.72 0.47 -10.32
C ILE A 47 15.52 1.42 -10.14
N GLY A 48 15.43 2.12 -9.01
CA GLY A 48 14.38 3.11 -8.76
C GLY A 48 14.39 4.26 -9.77
N TYR A 49 15.58 4.75 -10.13
CA TYR A 49 15.75 5.82 -11.13
C TYR A 49 15.35 5.35 -12.53
N LEU A 50 15.87 4.20 -12.98
CA LEU A 50 15.52 3.60 -14.27
C LEU A 50 14.03 3.32 -14.36
N SER A 51 13.46 2.75 -13.30
CA SER A 51 12.03 2.54 -13.15
C SER A 51 11.25 3.83 -13.33
N ASN A 52 11.58 4.90 -12.59
CA ASN A 52 10.90 6.20 -12.71
C ASN A 52 10.98 6.80 -14.12
N TYR A 53 12.15 6.69 -14.76
CA TYR A 53 12.37 7.18 -16.12
C TYR A 53 11.49 6.44 -17.13
N ASN A 54 11.49 5.10 -17.08
CA ASN A 54 10.65 4.28 -17.96
C ASN A 54 9.15 4.48 -17.70
N TYR A 55 8.74 4.68 -16.46
CA TYR A 55 7.34 4.95 -16.15
C TYR A 55 6.88 6.29 -16.74
N LYS A 56 7.68 7.35 -16.63
CA LYS A 56 7.31 8.68 -17.14
C LYS A 56 7.06 8.71 -18.65
N GLU A 57 7.81 7.94 -19.44
CA GLU A 57 7.64 7.93 -20.89
C GLU A 57 6.50 7.02 -21.37
N ASN A 58 6.13 6.01 -20.58
CA ASN A 58 5.05 5.07 -20.92
C ASN A 58 3.69 5.43 -20.31
N LEU A 59 3.62 6.46 -19.47
CA LEU A 59 2.37 6.93 -18.92
C LEU A 59 1.66 7.81 -19.97
N PRO A 60 0.40 7.51 -20.34
CA PRO A 60 -0.38 8.43 -21.15
C PRO A 60 -0.44 9.77 -20.41
N LYS A 61 -0.03 10.85 -21.09
CA LYS A 61 -0.07 12.19 -20.53
C LYS A 61 -1.51 12.48 -20.12
N ALA A 62 -1.72 12.92 -18.89
CA ALA A 62 -3.03 13.36 -18.44
C ALA A 62 -3.46 14.55 -19.30
N LEU A 63 -4.46 14.37 -20.17
CA LEU A 63 -5.02 15.47 -20.96
C LEU A 63 -5.68 16.46 -20.01
N GLY A 64 -5.29 17.73 -20.17
CA GLY A 64 -5.78 18.83 -19.36
C GLY A 64 -6.95 19.56 -20.02
N ASN A 65 -7.55 20.51 -19.31
CA ASN A 65 -8.63 21.33 -19.87
C ASN A 65 -8.20 22.18 -21.09
N THR A 66 -6.90 22.41 -21.31
CA THR A 66 -6.40 23.12 -22.50
C THR A 66 -6.52 22.28 -23.78
N ASP A 67 -6.58 20.96 -23.65
CA ASP A 67 -6.62 20.02 -24.77
C ASP A 67 -8.06 19.72 -25.23
N LEU A 68 -9.06 20.26 -24.50
CA LEU A 68 -10.50 20.16 -24.77
C LEU A 68 -10.89 20.56 -26.20
N MET A 69 -10.17 21.53 -26.79
CA MET A 69 -10.49 22.04 -28.13
C MET A 69 -10.12 21.06 -29.25
N HIS A 70 -9.17 20.15 -28.99
CA HIS A 70 -8.64 19.24 -30.00
C HIS A 70 -9.01 17.76 -29.74
N HIS A 71 -9.29 17.39 -28.49
CA HIS A 71 -9.57 16.01 -28.07
C HIS A 71 -10.88 15.88 -27.28
N SER A 72 -11.99 16.34 -27.86
CA SER A 72 -13.30 16.39 -27.17
C SER A 72 -13.90 15.02 -26.83
N SER A 73 -13.47 13.95 -27.50
CA SER A 73 -13.93 12.57 -27.30
C SER A 73 -13.04 11.74 -26.37
N GLU A 74 -11.94 12.29 -25.86
CA GLU A 74 -10.99 11.57 -25.02
C GLU A 74 -11.24 11.78 -23.52
N PHE A 75 -10.69 10.88 -22.70
CA PHE A 75 -10.76 11.02 -21.25
C PHE A 75 -9.91 12.21 -20.78
N ILE A 76 -10.52 13.12 -20.02
CA ILE A 76 -9.88 14.33 -19.52
C ILE A 76 -9.70 14.19 -18.02
N ALA A 77 -8.44 14.07 -17.61
CA ALA A 77 -8.08 13.83 -16.21
C ALA A 77 -8.50 14.98 -15.31
N ASP A 78 -8.37 16.24 -15.76
CA ASP A 78 -8.74 17.43 -14.98
C ASP A 78 -10.24 17.46 -14.64
N ARG A 79 -11.10 17.05 -15.59
CA ARG A 79 -12.55 16.98 -15.37
C ARG A 79 -12.87 15.87 -14.35
N ALA A 80 -12.33 14.67 -14.57
CA ALA A 80 -12.52 13.55 -13.66
C ALA A 80 -12.02 13.88 -12.24
N TRP A 81 -10.89 14.56 -12.13
CA TRP A 81 -10.34 15.00 -10.85
C TRP A 81 -11.24 16.04 -10.16
N LYS A 82 -11.77 17.00 -10.91
CA LYS A 82 -12.72 18.00 -10.38
C LYS A 82 -13.98 17.31 -9.83
N ASP A 83 -14.55 16.39 -10.58
CA ASP A 83 -15.78 15.67 -10.17
C ASP A 83 -15.50 14.81 -8.94
N LEU A 84 -14.37 14.10 -8.92
CA LEU A 84 -13.92 13.34 -7.75
C LEU A 84 -13.72 14.23 -6.53
N LYS A 85 -13.13 15.43 -6.69
CA LYS A 85 -12.95 16.39 -5.60
C LYS A 85 -14.27 16.88 -5.02
N ILE A 86 -15.30 17.04 -5.84
CA ILE A 86 -16.65 17.41 -5.40
C ILE A 86 -17.30 16.26 -4.64
N ILE A 87 -17.31 15.05 -5.20
CA ILE A 87 -17.90 13.88 -4.51
C ILE A 87 -17.19 13.61 -3.19
N THR A 88 -15.86 13.76 -3.17
CA THR A 88 -15.08 13.52 -1.95
C THR A 88 -15.31 14.59 -0.89
N SER A 89 -15.71 15.82 -1.25
CA SER A 89 -15.96 16.89 -0.28
C SER A 89 -17.29 16.78 0.47
N PHE A 90 -18.21 15.92 0.02
CA PHE A 90 -19.52 15.73 0.69
C PHE A 90 -19.43 15.09 2.08
N GLY A 91 -18.31 14.46 2.43
CA GLY A 91 -18.08 13.90 3.77
C GLY A 91 -18.23 12.37 3.84
N THR A 92 -18.97 11.88 4.85
CA THR A 92 -19.05 10.44 5.18
C THR A 92 -19.71 9.62 4.08
N ARG A 93 -19.04 8.58 3.58
CA ARG A 93 -19.52 7.68 2.51
C ARG A 93 -20.09 6.31 2.91
N PRO A 94 -20.32 5.97 4.20
CA PRO A 94 -21.06 4.75 4.52
C PRO A 94 -22.49 4.80 3.97
N VAL A 95 -23.03 3.62 3.66
CA VAL A 95 -24.45 3.43 3.31
C VAL A 95 -25.35 4.01 4.39
N GLY A 96 -26.42 4.69 3.98
CA GLY A 96 -27.37 5.35 4.88
C GLY A 96 -26.95 6.74 5.37
N SER A 97 -25.76 7.23 5.01
CA SER A 97 -25.39 8.62 5.29
C SER A 97 -26.09 9.59 4.33
N TYR A 98 -26.43 10.78 4.81
CA TYR A 98 -27.03 11.82 3.95
C TYR A 98 -26.12 12.21 2.78
N SER A 99 -24.81 12.29 3.02
CA SER A 99 -23.82 12.62 1.99
C SER A 99 -23.76 11.58 0.87
N ASN A 100 -23.89 10.29 1.19
CA ASN A 100 -23.87 9.21 0.20
C ASN A 100 -25.23 9.09 -0.51
N GLU A 101 -26.32 9.01 0.25
CA GLU A 101 -27.65 8.68 -0.30
C GLU A 101 -28.34 9.86 -0.99
N VAL A 102 -28.04 11.10 -0.58
CA VAL A 102 -28.71 12.29 -1.11
C VAL A 102 -27.75 13.13 -1.93
N LEU A 103 -26.68 13.66 -1.34
CA LEU A 103 -25.81 14.62 -2.02
C LEU A 103 -25.06 14.01 -3.21
N THR A 104 -24.50 12.81 -3.02
CA THR A 104 -23.76 12.13 -4.08
C THR A 104 -24.68 11.67 -5.20
N VAL A 105 -25.85 11.13 -4.86
CA VAL A 105 -26.86 10.71 -5.85
C VAL A 105 -27.38 11.90 -6.66
N ASP A 106 -27.68 13.02 -6.01
CA ASP A 106 -28.14 14.24 -6.70
C ASP A 106 -27.06 14.79 -7.65
N PHE A 107 -25.80 14.82 -7.21
CA PHE A 107 -24.67 15.18 -8.05
C PHE A 107 -24.58 14.30 -9.31
N LEU A 108 -24.60 12.97 -9.14
CA LEU A 108 -24.50 12.03 -10.26
C LEU A 108 -25.67 12.15 -11.24
N LYS A 109 -26.90 12.32 -10.72
CA LYS A 109 -28.09 12.55 -11.56
C LYS A 109 -27.94 13.79 -12.42
N ARG A 110 -27.44 14.89 -11.84
CA ARG A 110 -27.21 16.13 -12.57
C ARG A 110 -26.16 15.95 -13.67
N GLU A 111 -25.03 15.32 -13.35
CA GLU A 111 -23.95 15.10 -14.33
C GLU A 111 -24.39 14.18 -15.48
N ILE A 112 -25.12 13.09 -15.20
CA ILE A 112 -25.66 12.22 -16.25
C ILE A 112 -26.72 12.95 -17.09
N SER A 113 -27.54 13.81 -16.46
CA SER A 113 -28.52 14.63 -17.20
C SER A 113 -27.83 15.63 -18.13
N TYR A 114 -26.72 16.23 -17.68
CA TYR A 114 -25.88 17.08 -18.52
C TYR A 114 -25.28 16.30 -19.69
N ILE A 115 -24.71 15.11 -19.42
CA ILE A 115 -24.18 14.23 -20.47
C ILE A 115 -25.25 13.91 -21.51
N LYS A 116 -26.46 13.58 -21.07
CA LYS A 116 -27.60 13.28 -21.95
C LYS A 116 -28.03 14.46 -22.82
N GLN A 117 -27.91 15.69 -22.33
CA GLN A 117 -28.17 16.92 -23.13
C GLN A 117 -27.09 17.17 -24.16
N THR A 118 -25.83 16.85 -23.85
CA THR A 118 -24.69 17.03 -24.75
C THR A 118 -24.44 15.85 -25.69
N ALA A 119 -25.16 14.74 -25.52
CA ALA A 119 -24.99 13.53 -26.31
C ALA A 119 -25.42 13.73 -27.77
N HIS A 120 -24.77 13.00 -28.67
CA HIS A 120 -25.14 13.03 -30.09
C HIS A 120 -26.54 12.43 -30.30
N GLN A 121 -27.31 12.91 -31.27
CA GLN A 121 -28.70 12.48 -31.52
C GLN A 121 -28.87 10.98 -31.79
N ILE A 122 -27.80 10.31 -32.20
CA ILE A 122 -27.78 8.85 -32.48
C ILE A 122 -27.61 8.03 -31.18
N GLN A 123 -27.13 8.65 -30.10
CA GLN A 123 -26.88 7.98 -28.83
C GLN A 123 -28.12 8.05 -27.94
N ARG A 124 -28.61 6.89 -27.51
CA ARG A 124 -29.71 6.79 -26.54
C ARG A 124 -29.14 6.51 -25.16
N ILE A 125 -29.28 7.48 -24.26
CA ILE A 125 -28.87 7.36 -22.86
C ILE A 125 -30.11 7.25 -21.98
N GLU A 126 -30.21 6.16 -21.22
CA GLU A 126 -31.27 5.91 -20.25
C GLU A 126 -30.69 5.96 -18.83
N MET A 127 -31.46 6.51 -17.90
CA MET A 127 -31.11 6.57 -16.49
C MET A 127 -32.21 5.87 -15.71
N ASP A 128 -31.84 4.87 -14.93
CA ASP A 128 -32.71 4.24 -13.94
C ASP A 128 -32.13 4.47 -12.55
N LEU A 129 -33.01 4.78 -11.59
CA LEU A 129 -32.63 5.00 -10.20
C LEU A 129 -33.12 3.83 -9.36
N GLN A 130 -32.19 2.92 -9.05
CA GLN A 130 -32.48 1.82 -8.15
C GLN A 130 -32.27 2.24 -6.69
N VAL A 131 -33.36 2.20 -5.91
CA VAL A 131 -33.29 2.37 -4.45
C VAL A 131 -33.15 0.99 -3.83
N ALA A 132 -31.92 0.65 -3.41
CA ALA A 132 -31.65 -0.57 -2.68
C ALA A 132 -31.66 -0.29 -1.17
N THR A 133 -32.15 -1.27 -0.40
CA THR A 133 -32.02 -1.24 1.06
C THR A 133 -30.96 -2.26 1.47
N GLY A 134 -30.03 -1.84 2.33
CA GLY A 134 -28.95 -2.69 2.79
C GLY A 134 -28.21 -2.04 3.96
N SER A 135 -27.75 -2.87 4.88
CA SER A 135 -26.91 -2.44 6.00
C SER A 135 -25.61 -3.22 5.97
N PHE A 136 -24.48 -2.54 6.17
CA PHE A 136 -23.18 -3.21 6.30
C PHE A 136 -22.75 -3.23 7.76
N TRP A 137 -22.56 -4.42 8.32
CA TRP A 137 -22.04 -4.58 9.69
C TRP A 137 -20.51 -4.58 9.67
N LEU A 138 -19.90 -3.55 10.25
CA LEU A 138 -18.46 -3.51 10.50
C LEU A 138 -18.17 -4.23 11.82
N GLY A 139 -17.83 -5.52 11.75
CA GLY A 139 -17.48 -6.35 12.91
C GLY A 139 -16.10 -6.04 13.49
N PHE A 140 -15.90 -4.85 14.07
CA PHE A 140 -14.64 -4.51 14.74
C PHE A 140 -14.48 -5.30 16.05
N LYS A 141 -13.71 -6.39 16.00
CA LYS A 141 -13.26 -7.16 17.19
C LYS A 141 -11.75 -7.44 17.09
N PRO A 142 -11.00 -7.43 18.20
CA PRO A 142 -11.40 -7.14 19.59
C PRO A 142 -11.37 -5.65 19.97
N HIS A 143 -10.82 -4.78 19.12
CA HIS A 143 -10.75 -3.34 19.37
C HIS A 143 -11.71 -2.62 18.42
N GLY A 144 -12.76 -2.00 18.97
CA GLY A 144 -13.60 -1.05 18.24
C GLY A 144 -12.79 0.17 17.80
N MET A 145 -13.35 0.98 16.89
CA MET A 145 -12.78 2.28 16.52
C MET A 145 -12.52 3.08 17.80
N THR A 146 -11.26 3.19 18.19
CA THR A 146 -10.84 4.05 19.30
C THR A 146 -11.02 5.49 18.83
N SER A 147 -11.91 6.22 19.51
CA SER A 147 -12.07 7.67 19.36
C SER A 147 -10.83 8.41 19.85
#